data_AF-A0A7J5A988-F1
#
_entry.id   AF-A0A7J5A988-F1
#
_cell.length_a   1.000
_cell.length_b   1.000
_cell.length_c   1.000
_cell.angle_alpha   90.00
_cell.angle_beta   90.00
_cell.angle_gamma   90.00
#
_symmetry.space_group_name_H-M   'P 1'
#
loop_
_entity.id
_entity.type
_entity.pdbx_description
1 polymer ?
#
loop_
_entity_poly.entity_id
_entity_poly.type
_entity_poly.pdbx_seq_one_letter_code
_entity_poly.pdbx_strand_id
1 'polypeptide(L)'
;MTKKQQYSFKSFFTFLISCILGILPLYAQSPKYAVKPVLTGMMATTTDADQWFKDIASWGITGWECFAPHYRAQLFRLNVDERINGELLGNDTTVPWLEELMPEFKSAQNQEQYKWQEAMILKAYKGCVANGIDFNYGYPFPIFPVQEVELVKKLKPELFDAKGKLIMTHPFLRDLMKNHLRLLKKKLPLLKGVTVWMCEGNGELVKFDDYDLQHNNEWLDVWVSALSEVCAELKIQGTVFAHDYFHTYKTHRHAFEALAKYPNIIVMEDNTWPEENTLCSPFAFIPVADQKNLFASNRISQNILTDCEYLGQGFYPCLLPRWWKTSVNEGLKKGVDVVNGRTFFWDRGCTDINFDRMNAFMLTRFCYTPDADPKKVLTAALHEYFGNDVPKALIDIFYETEPMLQKIVGINGTSSLNHSAFPKAKFLDKDYFNNVRYMKAVDDLFQKSGTPLYPAINDEIDAALQWRIQNSIVAKPIETYLKEKTEAIYWLEKVLPQLPKLTKNLPKEKADFITESYHSIYILAKGMKLFVATGKVHYDWYRAKSLTENEAKEKFNLIANQLQQLAAERNHLPLNLNTDILKFASDIRVITKFRPSN
;
A
#
# COMPACT_ATOMS: atom_id res chain seq x y z
N MET A 1 16.64 41.73 58.11
CA MET A 1 16.67 40.25 58.07
C MET A 1 17.89 39.75 58.81
N THR A 2 17.74 38.82 59.74
CA THR A 2 18.86 38.19 60.44
C THR A 2 19.55 37.18 59.51
N LYS A 3 20.86 36.89 59.71
CA LYS A 3 21.62 35.92 58.89
C LYS A 3 20.88 34.57 58.76
N LYS A 4 20.18 34.14 59.81
CA LYS A 4 19.38 32.90 59.82
C LYS A 4 18.17 32.94 58.87
N GLN A 5 17.53 34.10 58.70
CA GLN A 5 16.42 34.30 57.75
C GLN A 5 16.90 34.32 56.30
N GLN A 6 18.12 34.81 56.01
CA GLN A 6 18.69 34.76 54.66
C GLN A 6 19.01 33.34 54.19
N TYR A 7 19.47 32.45 55.09
CA TYR A 7 19.72 31.05 54.74
C TYR A 7 18.42 30.28 54.49
N SER A 8 17.39 30.48 55.33
CA SER A 8 16.07 29.87 55.14
C SER A 8 15.42 30.31 53.81
N PHE A 9 15.53 31.60 53.45
CA PHE A 9 14.97 32.10 52.21
C PHE A 9 15.72 31.58 50.97
N LYS A 10 17.05 31.49 51.01
CA LYS A 10 17.86 30.90 49.93
C LYS A 10 17.57 29.41 49.73
N SER A 11 17.47 28.63 50.81
CA SER A 11 17.16 27.21 50.72
C SER A 11 15.76 26.96 50.17
N PHE A 12 14.77 27.75 50.58
CA PHE A 12 13.41 27.66 50.06
C PHE A 12 13.32 28.05 48.58
N PHE A 13 14.00 29.13 48.17
CA PHE A 13 14.01 29.56 46.76
C PHE A 13 14.75 28.56 45.87
N THR A 14 15.83 27.93 46.37
CA THR A 14 16.55 26.89 45.63
C THR A 14 15.71 25.63 45.49
N PHE A 15 14.98 25.23 46.54
CA PHE A 15 14.05 24.09 46.48
C PHE A 15 12.86 24.38 45.54
N LEU A 16 12.30 25.59 45.58
CA LEU A 16 11.21 26.00 44.70
C LEU A 16 11.65 26.05 43.23
N ILE A 17 12.87 26.55 42.94
CA ILE A 17 13.46 26.52 41.59
C ILE A 17 13.74 25.07 41.17
N SER A 18 14.25 24.20 42.05
CA SER A 18 14.45 22.78 41.72
C SER A 18 13.15 22.01 41.52
N CYS A 19 12.06 22.38 42.21
CA CYS A 19 10.74 21.82 41.96
C CYS A 19 10.12 22.39 40.67
N ILE A 20 10.28 23.68 40.37
CA ILE A 20 9.77 24.28 39.13
C ILE A 20 10.57 23.81 37.91
N LEU A 21 11.90 23.67 38.02
CA LEU A 21 12.77 23.13 36.97
C LEU A 21 12.76 21.60 36.90
N GLY A 22 12.40 20.91 37.98
CA GLY A 22 12.21 19.45 38.01
C GLY A 22 10.80 18.99 37.59
N ILE A 23 9.84 19.92 37.56
CA ILE A 23 8.47 19.73 37.03
C ILE A 23 8.33 20.37 35.64
N LEU A 24 9.29 21.17 35.18
CA LEU A 24 9.46 21.40 33.74
C LEU A 24 9.76 20.04 33.12
N PRO A 25 8.89 19.53 32.23
CA PRO A 25 9.20 18.31 31.54
C PRO A 25 10.59 18.47 30.89
N LEU A 26 11.46 17.48 31.10
CA LEU A 26 12.63 17.18 30.27
C LEU A 26 12.24 16.84 28.80
N TYR A 27 11.17 17.44 28.27
CA TYR A 27 10.70 17.39 26.89
C TYR A 27 11.10 18.66 26.12
N ALA A 28 12.19 19.32 26.50
CA ALA A 28 12.75 20.44 25.76
C ALA A 28 13.97 20.02 24.93
N GLN A 29 13.75 19.09 23.99
CA GLN A 29 14.47 18.79 22.74
C GLN A 29 13.90 17.44 22.24
N SER A 30 13.16 17.32 21.15
CA SER A 30 13.21 18.02 19.86
C SER A 30 11.84 17.91 19.14
N PRO A 31 11.18 19.01 18.76
CA PRO A 31 10.07 18.94 17.79
C PRO A 31 10.54 19.37 16.40
N LYS A 32 11.80 19.09 16.01
CA LYS A 32 12.24 19.41 14.65
C LYS A 32 11.75 18.37 13.62
N TYR A 33 11.33 17.18 14.06
CA TYR A 33 11.04 16.04 13.18
C TYR A 33 9.90 15.16 13.73
N ALA A 34 8.66 15.68 13.77
CA ALA A 34 7.48 14.85 14.01
C ALA A 34 6.45 15.09 12.90
N VAL A 35 5.87 14.02 12.37
CA VAL A 35 4.84 14.05 11.32
C VAL A 35 3.56 13.40 11.84
N LYS A 36 2.38 13.87 11.42
CA LYS A 36 1.09 13.37 11.94
C LYS A 36 0.86 11.93 11.43
N PRO A 37 0.76 10.90 12.30
CA PRO A 37 0.43 9.55 11.87
C PRO A 37 -1.09 9.39 11.76
N VAL A 38 -1.52 8.91 10.60
CA VAL A 38 -2.89 8.52 10.26
C VAL A 38 -2.84 7.09 9.74
N LEU A 39 -3.93 6.35 9.91
CA LEU A 39 -4.12 5.07 9.22
C LEU A 39 -5.35 5.15 8.31
N THR A 40 -5.34 4.41 7.21
CA THR A 40 -6.49 4.27 6.29
C THR A 40 -6.83 2.80 6.11
N GLY A 41 -8.11 2.46 5.96
CA GLY A 41 -8.52 1.06 5.82
C GLY A 41 -10.01 0.78 5.76
N MET A 42 -10.36 -0.51 5.62
CA MET A 42 -11.76 -1.00 5.61
C MET A 42 -11.94 -2.11 6.64
N MET A 43 -12.83 -1.93 7.61
CA MET A 43 -13.01 -2.98 8.62
C MET A 43 -13.71 -4.22 8.05
N ALA A 44 -13.23 -5.40 8.45
CA ALA A 44 -13.89 -6.66 8.15
C ALA A 44 -14.92 -7.02 9.23
N THR A 45 -15.87 -7.91 8.89
CA THR A 45 -16.91 -8.37 9.83
C THR A 45 -16.30 -8.93 11.12
N THR A 46 -15.19 -9.65 10.98
CA THR A 46 -14.52 -10.37 12.07
C THR A 46 -13.61 -9.50 12.92
N THR A 47 -13.30 -8.27 12.51
CA THR A 47 -12.37 -7.38 13.24
C THR A 47 -12.99 -6.98 14.58
N ASP A 48 -12.24 -7.14 15.67
CA ASP A 48 -12.59 -6.54 16.97
C ASP A 48 -12.25 -5.05 16.93
N ALA A 49 -13.23 -4.24 16.51
CA ALA A 49 -13.04 -2.80 16.38
C ALA A 49 -12.78 -2.12 17.73
N ASP A 50 -13.41 -2.59 18.81
CA ASP A 50 -13.26 -1.96 20.12
C ASP A 50 -11.82 -2.12 20.61
N GLN A 51 -11.23 -3.31 20.44
CA GLN A 51 -9.83 -3.54 20.75
C GLN A 51 -8.91 -2.78 19.80
N TRP A 52 -9.15 -2.87 18.48
CA TRP A 52 -8.33 -2.18 17.48
C TRP A 52 -8.22 -0.68 17.73
N PHE A 53 -9.34 0.02 17.95
CA PHE A 53 -9.31 1.47 18.16
C PHE A 53 -8.68 1.88 19.49
N LYS A 54 -8.79 1.05 20.55
CA LYS A 54 -8.05 1.26 21.81
C LYS A 54 -6.54 1.11 21.58
N ASP A 55 -6.14 0.10 20.82
CA ASP A 55 -4.73 -0.18 20.54
C ASP A 55 -4.11 0.97 19.76
N ILE A 56 -4.68 1.35 18.62
CA ILE A 56 -4.08 2.42 17.80
C ILE A 56 -4.11 3.79 18.49
N ALA A 57 -5.12 4.06 19.34
CA ALA A 57 -5.12 5.24 20.19
C ALA A 57 -3.92 5.22 21.17
N SER A 58 -3.63 4.07 21.78
CA SER A 58 -2.48 3.90 22.68
C SER A 58 -1.13 4.05 21.96
N TRP A 59 -1.07 3.73 20.66
CA TRP A 59 0.11 3.96 19.82
C TRP A 59 0.31 5.46 19.50
N GLY A 60 -0.74 6.26 19.68
CA GLY A 60 -0.77 7.68 19.35
C GLY A 60 -1.26 7.97 17.93
N ILE A 61 -2.03 7.09 17.29
CA ILE A 61 -2.69 7.43 16.01
C ILE A 61 -3.66 8.57 16.24
N THR A 62 -3.57 9.59 15.39
CA THR A 62 -4.33 10.84 15.55
C THR A 62 -5.59 10.90 14.69
N GLY A 63 -5.63 10.09 13.62
CA GLY A 63 -6.78 9.99 12.73
C GLY A 63 -6.83 8.61 12.09
N TRP A 64 -8.05 8.18 11.78
CA TRP A 64 -8.30 6.96 11.02
C TRP A 64 -9.28 7.27 9.89
N GLU A 65 -8.91 6.87 8.68
CA GLU A 65 -9.71 7.02 7.49
C GLU A 65 -10.41 5.70 7.15
N CYS A 66 -11.75 5.73 7.16
CA CYS A 66 -12.54 4.64 6.63
C CYS A 66 -12.56 4.77 5.12
N PHE A 67 -11.90 3.87 4.40
CA PHE A 67 -12.10 3.78 2.97
C PHE A 67 -13.47 3.15 2.67
N ALA A 68 -14.10 3.58 1.58
CA ALA A 68 -15.46 3.18 1.27
C ALA A 68 -15.54 1.66 0.96
N PRO A 69 -16.29 0.87 1.74
CA PRO A 69 -16.24 -0.60 1.63
C PRO A 69 -16.72 -1.17 0.31
N HIS A 70 -17.50 -0.43 -0.48
CA HIS A 70 -17.90 -0.93 -1.81
C HIS A 70 -16.69 -1.19 -2.72
N TYR A 71 -15.58 -0.50 -2.47
CA TYR A 71 -14.35 -0.66 -3.20
C TYR A 71 -13.58 -1.87 -2.66
N ARG A 72 -13.69 -3.00 -3.35
CA ARG A 72 -12.91 -4.24 -3.11
C ARG A 72 -13.15 -4.96 -1.77
N ALA A 73 -14.12 -4.57 -0.94
CA ALA A 73 -14.36 -5.25 0.35
C ALA A 73 -15.28 -6.50 0.25
N GLN A 74 -15.50 -7.08 -0.94
CA GLN A 74 -16.33 -8.27 -1.12
C GLN A 74 -15.92 -9.42 -0.18
N LEU A 75 -14.61 -9.66 -0.08
CA LEU A 75 -14.07 -10.72 0.76
C LEU A 75 -14.28 -10.45 2.25
N PHE A 76 -14.41 -9.20 2.68
CA PHE A 76 -14.34 -8.79 4.09
C PHE A 76 -15.57 -9.24 4.91
N ARG A 77 -16.60 -9.75 4.21
CA ARG A 77 -17.77 -10.42 4.79
C ARG A 77 -17.52 -11.87 5.18
N LEU A 78 -16.55 -12.52 4.54
CA LEU A 78 -16.23 -13.94 4.76
C LEU A 78 -15.43 -14.13 6.05
N ASN A 79 -15.33 -15.38 6.49
CA ASN A 79 -14.47 -15.76 7.61
C ASN A 79 -12.99 -15.67 7.23
N VAL A 80 -12.11 -15.53 8.22
CA VAL A 80 -10.66 -15.31 8.01
C VAL A 80 -10.06 -16.28 6.99
N ASP A 81 -10.25 -17.59 7.16
CA ASP A 81 -9.63 -18.61 6.30
C ASP A 81 -10.10 -18.52 4.83
N GLU A 82 -11.38 -18.18 4.62
CA GLU A 82 -11.97 -18.00 3.29
C GLU A 82 -11.43 -16.74 2.61
N ARG A 83 -11.15 -15.67 3.39
CA ARG A 83 -10.60 -14.42 2.85
C ARG A 83 -9.15 -14.53 2.40
N ILE A 84 -8.34 -15.23 3.19
CA ILE A 84 -6.89 -15.36 2.93
C ILE A 84 -6.62 -16.03 1.59
N ASN A 85 -7.46 -17.01 1.23
CA ASN A 85 -7.30 -17.79 0.00
C ASN A 85 -8.32 -17.41 -1.08
N GLY A 86 -9.29 -16.54 -0.76
CA GLY A 86 -10.34 -16.10 -1.64
C GLY A 86 -9.84 -15.24 -2.80
N GLU A 87 -10.47 -15.43 -3.96
CA GLU A 87 -10.28 -14.57 -5.11
C GLU A 87 -11.21 -13.36 -5.01
N LEU A 88 -10.66 -12.16 -5.24
CA LEU A 88 -11.48 -10.96 -5.36
C LEU A 88 -12.14 -10.97 -6.74
N LEU A 89 -13.46 -11.16 -6.80
CA LEU A 89 -14.19 -11.29 -8.06
C LEU A 89 -14.69 -9.95 -8.60
N GLY A 90 -14.56 -8.87 -7.82
CA GLY A 90 -14.94 -7.52 -8.23
C GLY A 90 -15.19 -6.59 -7.05
N ASN A 91 -15.84 -5.46 -7.35
CA ASN A 91 -16.34 -4.51 -6.35
C ASN A 91 -17.79 -4.83 -5.97
N ASP A 92 -18.21 -4.34 -4.81
CA ASP A 92 -19.64 -4.27 -4.53
C ASP A 92 -20.28 -3.16 -5.35
N THR A 93 -21.55 -3.34 -5.66
CA THR A 93 -22.28 -2.40 -6.51
C THR A 93 -22.97 -1.33 -5.69
N THR A 94 -23.22 -1.52 -4.40
CA THR A 94 -24.04 -0.57 -3.63
C THR A 94 -23.20 0.41 -2.81
N VAL A 95 -23.60 1.69 -2.77
CA VAL A 95 -23.01 2.74 -1.90
C VAL A 95 -24.07 3.24 -0.92
N PRO A 96 -23.84 3.14 0.41
CA PRO A 96 -24.81 3.59 1.42
C PRO A 96 -25.13 5.08 1.36
N TRP A 97 -26.35 5.44 1.77
CA TRP A 97 -26.94 6.77 1.90
C TRP A 97 -27.11 7.57 0.59
N LEU A 98 -26.32 7.29 -0.44
CA LEU A 98 -26.28 8.11 -1.65
C LEU A 98 -27.62 8.09 -2.42
N GLU A 99 -28.46 7.09 -2.20
CA GLU A 99 -29.85 7.05 -2.70
C GLU A 99 -30.72 8.18 -2.15
N GLU A 100 -30.37 8.84 -1.04
CA GLU A 100 -31.07 10.05 -0.59
C GLU A 100 -30.91 11.22 -1.58
N LEU A 101 -29.81 11.27 -2.33
CA LEU A 101 -29.57 12.28 -3.36
C LEU A 101 -30.12 11.87 -4.72
N MET A 102 -30.26 10.57 -4.96
CA MET A 102 -30.69 9.99 -6.23
C MET A 102 -31.67 8.82 -5.96
N PRO A 103 -32.91 9.12 -5.51
CA PRO A 103 -33.88 8.12 -5.07
C PRO A 103 -34.31 7.12 -6.16
N GLU A 104 -34.13 7.47 -7.43
CA GLU A 104 -34.39 6.60 -8.58
C GLU A 104 -33.53 5.32 -8.58
N PHE A 105 -32.40 5.30 -7.87
CA PHE A 105 -31.55 4.10 -7.73
C PHE A 105 -31.97 3.18 -6.57
N LYS A 106 -32.86 3.63 -5.68
CA LYS A 106 -33.16 2.93 -4.41
C LYS A 106 -33.63 1.49 -4.61
N SER A 107 -34.44 1.24 -5.64
CA SER A 107 -34.95 -0.11 -5.93
C SER A 107 -33.90 -1.06 -6.53
N ALA A 108 -32.78 -0.53 -7.01
CA ALA A 108 -31.69 -1.30 -7.61
C ALA A 108 -30.54 -1.60 -6.63
N GLN A 109 -30.56 -1.00 -5.43
CA GLN A 109 -29.54 -1.26 -4.42
C GLN A 109 -29.67 -2.67 -3.84
N ASN A 110 -28.53 -3.37 -3.76
CA ASN A 110 -28.43 -4.62 -3.03
C ASN A 110 -28.51 -4.33 -1.52
N GLN A 111 -29.62 -4.74 -0.90
CA GLN A 111 -29.91 -4.42 0.49
C GLN A 111 -28.98 -5.10 1.50
N GLU A 112 -28.41 -6.26 1.16
CA GLU A 112 -27.44 -6.94 2.02
C GLU A 112 -26.11 -6.19 2.03
N GLN A 113 -25.61 -5.82 0.84
CA GLN A 113 -24.42 -4.99 0.69
C GLN A 113 -24.60 -3.65 1.40
N TYR A 114 -25.72 -2.96 1.16
CA TYR A 114 -26.04 -1.69 1.82
C TYR A 114 -25.89 -1.78 3.34
N LYS A 115 -26.59 -2.74 3.97
CA LYS A 115 -26.64 -2.88 5.43
C LYS A 115 -25.26 -3.22 6.00
N TRP A 116 -24.53 -4.09 5.32
CA TRP A 116 -23.19 -4.47 5.77
C TRP A 116 -22.21 -3.30 5.69
N GLN A 117 -22.17 -2.58 4.56
CA GLN A 117 -21.28 -1.44 4.39
C GLN A 117 -21.61 -0.32 5.37
N GLU A 118 -22.89 0.03 5.54
CA GLU A 118 -23.33 1.00 6.55
C GLU A 118 -22.87 0.59 7.96
N ALA A 119 -23.05 -0.69 8.31
CA ALA A 119 -22.64 -1.20 9.61
C ALA A 119 -21.12 -1.07 9.84
N MET A 120 -20.28 -1.37 8.85
CA MET A 120 -18.82 -1.25 8.96
C MET A 120 -18.36 0.20 9.08
N ILE A 121 -18.94 1.12 8.30
CA ILE A 121 -18.66 2.56 8.39
C ILE A 121 -19.03 3.08 9.79
N LEU A 122 -20.23 2.74 10.28
CA LEU A 122 -20.69 3.18 11.59
C LEU A 122 -19.89 2.56 12.74
N LYS A 123 -19.43 1.31 12.59
CA LYS A 123 -18.57 0.64 13.57
C LYS A 123 -17.24 1.38 13.70
N ALA A 124 -16.62 1.74 12.58
CA ALA A 124 -15.36 2.49 12.60
C ALA A 124 -15.53 3.91 13.15
N TYR A 125 -16.58 4.61 12.72
CA TYR A 125 -16.91 5.94 13.22
C TYR A 125 -17.06 5.96 14.75
N LYS A 126 -17.83 5.01 15.30
CA LYS A 126 -18.02 4.89 16.76
C LYS A 126 -16.71 4.58 17.47
N GLY A 127 -15.90 3.66 16.93
CA GLY A 127 -14.59 3.31 17.49
C GLY A 127 -13.64 4.50 17.56
N CYS A 128 -13.59 5.32 16.51
CA CYS A 128 -12.80 6.56 16.49
C CYS A 128 -13.29 7.55 17.56
N VAL A 129 -14.59 7.82 17.59
CA VAL A 129 -15.19 8.78 18.54
C VAL A 129 -14.95 8.35 19.99
N ALA A 130 -15.12 7.07 20.31
CA ALA A 130 -14.93 6.54 21.66
C ALA A 130 -13.47 6.65 22.16
N ASN A 131 -12.50 6.71 21.25
CA ASN A 131 -11.07 6.74 21.58
C ASN A 131 -10.41 8.10 21.25
N GLY A 132 -11.19 9.12 20.90
CA GLY A 132 -10.68 10.46 20.61
C GLY A 132 -9.83 10.55 19.33
N ILE A 133 -10.05 9.66 18.37
CA ILE A 133 -9.37 9.64 17.07
C ILE A 133 -10.21 10.43 16.04
N ASP A 134 -9.56 11.25 15.21
CA ASP A 134 -10.24 11.93 14.11
C ASP A 134 -10.75 10.91 13.07
N PHE A 135 -12.07 10.83 12.86
CA PHE A 135 -12.64 10.00 11.80
C PHE A 135 -12.66 10.75 10.47
N ASN A 136 -12.08 10.14 9.44
CA ASN A 136 -12.13 10.60 8.05
C ASN A 136 -12.81 9.55 7.16
N TYR A 137 -13.30 9.96 5.99
CA TYR A 137 -13.92 9.07 5.02
C TYR A 137 -13.27 9.18 3.65
N GLY A 138 -12.70 8.08 3.15
CA GLY A 138 -12.05 7.97 1.85
C GLY A 138 -12.94 7.29 0.82
N TYR A 139 -12.97 7.75 -0.43
CA TYR A 139 -13.73 7.11 -1.50
C TYR A 139 -13.21 7.45 -2.90
N PRO A 140 -13.34 6.54 -3.89
CA PRO A 140 -13.14 6.89 -5.30
C PRO A 140 -14.17 7.89 -5.78
N PHE A 141 -13.87 8.70 -6.78
CA PHE A 141 -14.84 9.62 -7.39
C PHE A 141 -14.70 9.64 -8.92
N PRO A 142 -15.82 9.66 -9.69
CA PRO A 142 -17.21 9.83 -9.26
C PRO A 142 -17.86 8.58 -8.67
N ILE A 143 -18.94 8.77 -7.90
CA ILE A 143 -19.71 7.69 -7.24
C ILE A 143 -21.21 7.86 -7.42
N PHE A 144 -21.93 6.74 -7.41
CA PHE A 144 -23.37 6.64 -7.64
C PHE A 144 -23.95 5.61 -6.66
N PRO A 145 -25.26 5.60 -6.36
CA PRO A 145 -25.80 4.70 -5.36
C PRO A 145 -25.67 3.23 -5.76
N VAL A 146 -25.61 2.99 -7.08
CA VAL A 146 -25.28 1.71 -7.70
C VAL A 146 -24.11 1.89 -8.70
N GLN A 147 -23.08 1.05 -8.59
CA GLN A 147 -21.87 1.04 -9.40
C GLN A 147 -22.02 0.16 -10.64
N GLU A 148 -23.06 0.43 -11.43
CA GLU A 148 -23.38 -0.32 -12.65
C GLU A 148 -23.61 0.63 -13.82
N VAL A 149 -22.68 0.65 -14.78
CA VAL A 149 -22.66 1.64 -15.87
C VAL A 149 -23.93 1.66 -16.70
N GLU A 150 -24.49 0.49 -17.03
CA GLU A 150 -25.69 0.40 -17.85
C GLU A 150 -26.93 0.92 -17.11
N LEU A 151 -26.99 0.74 -15.79
CA LEU A 151 -28.05 1.31 -14.99
C LEU A 151 -27.93 2.83 -14.87
N VAL A 152 -26.70 3.33 -14.65
CA VAL A 152 -26.46 4.79 -14.58
C VAL A 152 -26.78 5.44 -15.94
N LYS A 153 -26.36 4.85 -17.06
CA LYS A 153 -26.74 5.32 -18.42
C LYS A 153 -28.25 5.35 -18.63
N LYS A 154 -28.97 4.34 -18.13
CA LYS A 154 -30.43 4.27 -18.25
C LYS A 154 -31.14 5.37 -17.45
N LEU A 155 -30.67 5.65 -16.23
CA LEU A 155 -31.32 6.59 -15.31
C LEU A 155 -30.82 8.04 -15.46
N LYS A 156 -29.60 8.24 -15.97
CA LYS A 156 -28.91 9.52 -16.15
C LYS A 156 -28.20 9.59 -17.52
N PRO A 157 -28.91 9.42 -18.65
CA PRO A 157 -28.28 9.41 -19.97
C PRO A 157 -27.56 10.71 -20.32
N GLU A 158 -27.97 11.84 -19.73
CA GLU A 158 -27.36 13.16 -19.93
C GLU A 158 -25.90 13.26 -19.47
N LEU A 159 -25.46 12.33 -18.62
CA LEU A 159 -24.09 12.30 -18.13
C LEU A 159 -23.11 11.68 -19.13
N PHE A 160 -23.61 11.09 -20.21
CA PHE A 160 -22.79 10.35 -21.18
C PHE A 160 -22.82 11.00 -22.55
N ASP A 161 -21.69 10.95 -23.25
CA ASP A 161 -21.57 11.41 -24.63
C ASP A 161 -22.16 10.39 -25.63
N ALA A 162 -22.12 10.73 -26.91
CA ALA A 162 -22.62 9.85 -27.98
C ALA A 162 -21.89 8.49 -28.08
N LYS A 163 -20.72 8.34 -27.46
CA LYS A 163 -19.95 7.09 -27.40
C LYS A 163 -20.22 6.32 -26.10
N GLY A 164 -21.10 6.83 -25.24
CA GLY A 164 -21.42 6.25 -23.94
C GLY A 164 -20.34 6.48 -22.89
N LYS A 165 -19.48 7.48 -23.06
CA LYS A 165 -18.43 7.87 -22.12
C LYS A 165 -18.94 8.96 -21.18
N LEU A 166 -18.58 8.88 -19.90
CA LEU A 166 -18.98 9.89 -18.92
C LEU A 166 -18.35 11.26 -19.24
N ILE A 167 -19.17 12.30 -19.27
CA ILE A 167 -18.73 13.68 -19.52
C ILE A 167 -18.17 14.26 -18.21
N MET A 168 -16.84 14.24 -18.08
CA MET A 168 -16.11 14.62 -16.86
C MET A 168 -16.34 16.07 -16.40
N THR A 169 -16.66 16.94 -17.35
CA THR A 169 -16.96 18.36 -17.13
C THR A 169 -18.44 18.62 -16.82
N HIS A 170 -19.28 17.59 -16.79
CA HIS A 170 -20.72 17.77 -16.59
C HIS A 170 -21.02 18.38 -15.21
N PRO A 171 -21.80 19.48 -15.11
CA PRO A 171 -22.04 20.19 -13.85
C PRO A 171 -22.61 19.31 -12.71
N PHE A 172 -23.36 18.26 -13.08
CA PHE A 172 -23.88 17.27 -12.13
C PHE A 172 -22.78 16.69 -11.22
N LEU A 173 -21.59 16.39 -11.74
CA LEU A 173 -20.52 15.76 -10.94
C LEU A 173 -20.02 16.71 -9.84
N ARG A 174 -19.93 18.00 -10.17
CA ARG A 174 -19.60 19.07 -9.21
C ARG A 174 -20.61 19.10 -8.06
N ASP A 175 -21.90 19.13 -8.39
CA ASP A 175 -22.96 19.24 -7.40
C ASP A 175 -23.13 17.95 -6.59
N LEU A 176 -22.93 16.81 -7.23
CA LEU A 176 -22.90 15.50 -6.59
C LEU A 176 -21.82 15.44 -5.51
N MET A 177 -20.59 15.89 -5.79
CA MET A 177 -19.52 15.93 -4.78
C MET A 177 -19.93 16.78 -3.57
N LYS A 178 -20.44 18.00 -3.80
CA LYS A 178 -20.85 18.90 -2.71
C LYS A 178 -21.98 18.30 -1.88
N ASN A 179 -23.01 17.78 -2.55
CA ASN A 179 -24.18 17.24 -1.87
C ASN A 179 -23.88 15.93 -1.14
N HIS A 180 -23.01 15.09 -1.70
CA HIS A 180 -22.52 13.88 -1.03
C HIS A 180 -21.77 14.22 0.26
N LEU A 181 -20.87 15.21 0.22
CA LEU A 181 -20.12 15.61 1.42
C LEU A 181 -21.01 16.21 2.51
N ARG A 182 -22.03 16.99 2.14
CA ARG A 182 -23.07 17.47 3.09
C ARG A 182 -23.86 16.31 3.69
N LEU A 183 -24.23 15.32 2.86
CA LEU A 183 -24.93 14.13 3.33
C LEU A 183 -24.06 13.30 4.29
N LEU A 184 -22.79 13.07 3.96
CA LEU A 184 -21.84 12.40 4.85
C LEU A 184 -21.71 13.13 6.19
N LYS A 185 -21.57 14.46 6.18
CA LYS A 185 -21.50 15.25 7.42
C LYS A 185 -22.78 15.17 8.25
N LYS A 186 -23.94 15.09 7.60
CA LYS A 186 -25.23 14.86 8.27
C LYS A 186 -25.30 13.47 8.91
N LYS A 187 -24.82 12.43 8.22
CA LYS A 187 -24.81 11.04 8.70
C LYS A 187 -23.75 10.78 9.77
N LEU A 188 -22.62 11.47 9.66
CA LEU A 188 -21.44 11.35 10.51
C LEU A 188 -21.05 12.73 11.07
N PRO A 189 -21.77 13.26 12.08
CA PRO A 189 -21.60 14.65 12.53
C PRO A 189 -20.19 15.04 12.98
N LEU A 190 -19.42 14.09 13.52
CA LEU A 190 -18.04 14.31 13.97
C LEU A 190 -16.98 14.05 12.89
N LEU A 191 -17.38 13.81 11.64
CA LEU A 191 -16.47 13.70 10.49
C LEU A 191 -15.50 14.88 10.46
N LYS A 192 -14.20 14.59 10.40
CA LYS A 192 -13.11 15.56 10.45
C LYS A 192 -12.53 15.88 9.08
N GLY A 193 -12.64 14.95 8.14
CA GLY A 193 -12.09 15.10 6.81
C GLY A 193 -12.58 14.03 5.84
N VAL A 194 -12.27 14.26 4.58
CA VAL A 194 -12.57 13.36 3.48
C VAL A 194 -11.39 13.27 2.53
N THR A 195 -11.19 12.08 1.98
CA THR A 195 -10.16 11.82 0.97
C THR A 195 -10.82 11.33 -0.30
N VAL A 196 -10.62 12.07 -1.38
CA VAL A 196 -11.22 11.77 -2.68
C VAL A 196 -10.15 11.17 -3.57
N TRP A 197 -10.32 9.91 -3.94
CA TRP A 197 -9.51 9.23 -4.96
C TRP A 197 -10.14 9.52 -6.31
N MET A 198 -9.76 10.63 -6.95
CA MET A 198 -10.19 10.90 -8.32
C MET A 198 -9.40 9.97 -9.29
N CYS A 199 -9.81 9.87 -10.56
CA CYS A 199 -9.22 8.98 -11.59
C CYS A 199 -9.17 7.47 -11.36
N GLU A 200 -9.43 6.96 -10.17
CA GLU A 200 -9.51 5.50 -9.97
C GLU A 200 -10.88 4.96 -10.39
N GLY A 201 -11.88 5.85 -10.48
CA GLY A 201 -13.27 5.46 -10.71
C GLY A 201 -13.73 4.45 -9.66
N ASN A 202 -14.96 3.97 -9.79
CA ASN A 202 -15.45 2.95 -8.88
C ASN A 202 -16.04 1.79 -9.66
N GLY A 203 -15.41 0.61 -9.56
CA GLY A 203 -16.03 -0.67 -9.92
C GLY A 203 -16.60 -0.75 -11.33
N GLU A 204 -15.75 -0.73 -12.36
CA GLU A 204 -16.15 -0.79 -13.78
C GLU A 204 -17.03 0.38 -14.28
N LEU A 205 -17.55 1.26 -13.40
CA LEU A 205 -18.48 2.33 -13.75
C LEU A 205 -17.85 3.44 -14.58
N VAL A 206 -16.67 3.90 -14.16
CA VAL A 206 -15.90 4.94 -14.85
C VAL A 206 -14.49 4.43 -15.00
N LYS A 207 -14.09 4.14 -16.24
CA LYS A 207 -12.70 3.87 -16.60
C LYS A 207 -12.17 5.13 -17.28
N PHE A 208 -11.22 5.79 -16.63
CA PHE A 208 -10.53 6.94 -17.19
C PHE A 208 -9.63 6.43 -18.32
N ASP A 209 -9.85 6.92 -19.53
CA ASP A 209 -9.01 6.58 -20.67
C ASP A 209 -7.86 7.57 -20.85
N ASP A 210 -7.01 7.31 -21.84
CA ASP A 210 -5.85 8.15 -22.12
C ASP A 210 -6.22 9.58 -22.47
N TYR A 211 -7.39 9.80 -23.09
CA TYR A 211 -7.87 11.13 -23.41
C TYR A 211 -8.26 11.89 -22.15
N ASP A 212 -8.99 11.27 -21.21
CA ASP A 212 -9.39 11.88 -19.94
C ASP A 212 -8.18 12.34 -19.13
N LEU A 213 -7.13 11.51 -19.13
CA LEU A 213 -5.90 11.77 -18.40
C LEU A 213 -5.08 12.88 -19.06
N GLN A 214 -4.90 12.86 -20.38
CA GLN A 214 -4.17 13.91 -21.12
C GLN A 214 -4.81 15.29 -20.99
N HIS A 215 -6.12 15.34 -20.82
CA HIS A 215 -6.93 16.55 -20.73
C HIS A 215 -7.44 16.78 -19.30
N ASN A 216 -6.70 16.32 -18.28
CA ASN A 216 -7.07 16.51 -16.88
C ASN A 216 -7.24 17.98 -16.46
N ASN A 217 -6.57 18.90 -17.15
CA ASN A 217 -6.74 20.34 -16.98
C ASN A 217 -8.16 20.85 -17.33
N GLU A 218 -8.94 20.12 -18.13
CA GLU A 218 -10.29 20.54 -18.53
C GLU A 218 -11.34 20.29 -17.44
N TRP A 219 -11.14 19.30 -16.58
CA TRP A 219 -12.16 18.85 -15.61
C TRP A 219 -11.70 18.89 -14.14
N LEU A 220 -10.41 18.73 -13.85
CA LEU A 220 -9.91 18.57 -12.48
C LEU A 220 -10.13 19.81 -11.61
N ASP A 221 -9.90 21.00 -12.17
CA ASP A 221 -10.08 22.27 -11.46
C ASP A 221 -11.50 22.42 -10.90
N VAL A 222 -12.51 22.04 -11.70
CA VAL A 222 -13.92 22.08 -11.31
C VAL A 222 -14.20 21.19 -10.11
N TRP A 223 -13.59 20.00 -10.07
CA TRP A 223 -13.79 19.03 -8.99
C TRP A 223 -13.05 19.46 -7.72
N VAL A 224 -11.78 19.89 -7.84
CA VAL A 224 -11.00 20.37 -6.69
C VAL A 224 -11.60 21.64 -6.10
N SER A 225 -12.12 22.56 -6.94
CA SER A 225 -12.87 23.73 -6.47
C SER A 225 -14.09 23.33 -5.66
N ALA A 226 -14.89 22.37 -6.15
CA ALA A 226 -16.08 21.90 -5.46
C ALA A 226 -15.75 21.28 -4.09
N LEU A 227 -14.70 20.46 -4.04
CA LEU A 227 -14.17 19.88 -2.80
C LEU A 227 -13.73 20.99 -1.84
N SER A 228 -12.91 21.93 -2.30
CA SER A 228 -12.39 23.04 -1.50
C SER A 228 -13.52 23.89 -0.90
N GLU A 229 -14.49 24.29 -1.73
CA GLU A 229 -15.66 25.06 -1.29
C GLU A 229 -16.44 24.35 -0.19
N VAL A 230 -16.81 23.08 -0.40
CA VAL A 230 -17.67 22.36 0.54
C VAL A 230 -16.92 21.92 1.80
N CYS A 231 -15.62 21.62 1.71
CA CYS A 231 -14.80 21.35 2.89
C CYS A 231 -14.69 22.60 3.79
N ALA A 232 -14.53 23.79 3.19
CA ALA A 232 -14.55 25.05 3.93
C ALA A 232 -15.93 25.33 4.57
N GLU A 233 -17.02 25.12 3.82
CA GLU A 233 -18.40 25.22 4.32
C GLU A 233 -18.64 24.33 5.55
N LEU A 234 -18.23 23.06 5.46
CA LEU A 234 -18.47 22.05 6.48
C LEU A 234 -17.42 22.03 7.61
N LYS A 235 -16.36 22.84 7.49
CA LYS A 235 -15.21 22.90 8.41
C LYS A 235 -14.56 21.52 8.60
N ILE A 236 -14.32 20.84 7.50
CA ILE A 236 -13.61 19.54 7.45
C ILE A 236 -12.39 19.64 6.53
N GLN A 237 -11.40 18.78 6.73
CA GLN A 237 -10.22 18.72 5.86
C GLN A 237 -10.56 17.98 4.56
N GLY A 238 -10.26 18.60 3.41
CA GLY A 238 -10.29 17.92 2.12
C GLY A 238 -8.91 17.39 1.76
N THR A 239 -8.84 16.15 1.29
CA THR A 239 -7.64 15.53 0.74
C THR A 239 -7.96 15.02 -0.66
N VAL A 240 -7.07 15.27 -1.61
CA VAL A 240 -7.11 14.61 -2.92
C VAL A 240 -6.02 13.55 -2.92
N PHE A 241 -6.40 12.29 -3.15
CA PHE A 241 -5.40 11.27 -3.42
C PHE A 241 -5.04 11.35 -4.88
N ALA A 242 -3.76 11.53 -5.14
CA ALA A 242 -3.18 11.68 -6.45
C ALA A 242 -2.65 10.33 -7.00
N HIS A 243 -3.34 9.24 -6.68
CA HIS A 243 -3.06 7.89 -7.15
C HIS A 243 -3.23 7.73 -8.66
N ASP A 244 -2.25 7.15 -9.35
CA ASP A 244 -2.39 6.67 -10.72
C ASP A 244 -2.78 7.70 -11.82
N TYR A 245 -2.91 9.01 -11.55
CA TYR A 245 -3.22 10.04 -12.58
C TYR A 245 -2.10 10.26 -13.63
N PHE A 246 -1.05 9.44 -13.61
CA PHE A 246 0.27 10.04 -13.44
C PHE A 246 1.46 9.30 -14.00
N HIS A 247 1.23 8.35 -14.87
CA HIS A 247 2.32 7.88 -15.71
C HIS A 247 2.50 8.82 -16.89
N THR A 248 2.77 10.12 -16.61
CA THR A 248 3.55 11.08 -17.40
C THR A 248 4.03 12.23 -16.51
N TYR A 249 5.07 12.92 -16.96
CA TYR A 249 5.43 14.23 -16.43
C TYR A 249 4.31 15.27 -16.57
N LYS A 250 3.58 15.24 -17.69
CA LYS A 250 2.63 16.28 -18.07
C LYS A 250 1.35 16.26 -17.24
N THR A 251 0.74 15.08 -17.06
CA THR A 251 -0.49 14.93 -16.27
C THR A 251 -0.24 15.25 -14.79
N HIS A 252 0.91 14.82 -14.25
CA HIS A 252 1.46 15.23 -12.94
C HIS A 252 1.49 16.74 -12.78
N ARG A 253 2.20 17.40 -13.69
CA ARG A 253 2.34 18.85 -13.66
C ARG A 253 0.97 19.54 -13.68
N HIS A 254 0.09 19.19 -14.62
CA HIS A 254 -1.23 19.80 -14.73
C HIS A 254 -2.06 19.63 -13.46
N ALA A 255 -2.02 18.44 -12.84
CA ALA A 255 -2.77 18.21 -11.61
C ALA A 255 -2.21 19.01 -10.45
N PHE A 256 -0.89 19.09 -10.29
CA PHE A 256 -0.27 19.91 -9.25
C PHE A 256 -0.53 21.41 -9.47
N GLU A 257 -0.52 21.88 -10.71
CA GLU A 257 -0.92 23.25 -11.06
C GLU A 257 -2.38 23.54 -10.71
N ALA A 258 -3.29 22.59 -10.93
CA ALA A 258 -4.68 22.72 -10.50
C ALA A 258 -4.82 22.72 -8.97
N LEU A 259 -4.16 21.77 -8.27
CA LEU A 259 -4.20 21.64 -6.82
C LEU A 259 -3.57 22.84 -6.09
N ALA A 260 -2.54 23.46 -6.68
CA ALA A 260 -1.86 24.63 -6.13
C ALA A 260 -2.77 25.86 -5.98
N LYS A 261 -3.87 25.94 -6.74
CA LYS A 261 -4.88 27.01 -6.60
C LYS A 261 -5.70 26.87 -5.32
N TYR A 262 -5.67 25.72 -4.67
CA TYR A 262 -6.50 25.37 -3.52
C TYR A 262 -5.63 24.92 -2.33
N PRO A 263 -4.88 25.83 -1.68
CA PRO A 263 -3.90 25.50 -0.63
C PRO A 263 -4.53 24.89 0.64
N ASN A 264 -5.86 24.97 0.80
CA ASN A 264 -6.59 24.32 1.89
C ASN A 264 -6.78 22.81 1.67
N ILE A 265 -6.50 22.29 0.49
CA ILE A 265 -6.55 20.86 0.16
C ILE A 265 -5.18 20.22 0.43
N ILE A 266 -5.20 19.09 1.14
CA ILE A 266 -4.02 18.22 1.29
C ILE A 266 -3.89 17.38 0.01
N VAL A 267 -2.68 17.29 -0.53
CA VAL A 267 -2.37 16.36 -1.61
C VAL A 267 -1.79 15.10 -1.00
N MET A 268 -2.43 13.97 -1.23
CA MET A 268 -1.92 12.67 -0.84
C MET A 268 -1.22 12.00 -2.04
N GLU A 269 -0.01 11.53 -1.82
CA GLU A 269 0.85 10.92 -2.84
C GLU A 269 1.39 9.58 -2.34
N ASP A 270 1.54 8.62 -3.25
CA ASP A 270 2.18 7.36 -2.90
C ASP A 270 3.65 7.59 -2.52
N ASN A 271 4.08 6.98 -1.42
CA ASN A 271 5.47 6.99 -1.01
C ASN A 271 6.38 6.49 -2.14
N THR A 272 6.13 5.25 -2.56
CA THR A 272 6.80 4.60 -3.67
C THR A 272 5.85 3.56 -4.23
N TRP A 273 5.43 3.75 -5.47
CA TRP A 273 4.82 2.67 -6.22
C TRP A 273 5.94 1.84 -6.85
N PRO A 274 5.95 0.53 -6.63
CA PRO A 274 5.50 -0.23 -5.45
C PRO A 274 6.62 -0.42 -4.39
N GLU A 275 6.26 -0.94 -3.21
CA GLU A 275 7.12 -1.33 -2.04
C GLU A 275 8.39 -2.15 -2.39
N GLU A 276 8.44 -2.61 -3.63
CA GLU A 276 9.35 -3.55 -4.28
C GLU A 276 10.80 -3.04 -4.32
N ASN A 277 10.96 -1.72 -4.22
CA ASN A 277 12.25 -1.06 -4.02
C ASN A 277 12.20 -0.23 -2.75
N THR A 278 12.27 -0.91 -1.60
CA THR A 278 12.68 -0.40 -0.27
C THR A 278 14.00 0.45 -0.24
N LEU A 279 14.46 0.91 -1.41
CA LEU A 279 15.64 1.70 -1.70
C LEU A 279 15.32 2.97 -2.51
N CYS A 280 14.11 3.14 -3.04
CA CYS A 280 13.72 4.34 -3.77
C CYS A 280 13.27 5.42 -2.77
N SER A 281 13.84 6.61 -2.81
CA SER A 281 13.37 7.69 -1.94
C SER A 281 11.90 8.05 -2.26
N PRO A 282 11.11 8.47 -1.25
CA PRO A 282 9.77 9.01 -1.47
C PRO A 282 9.78 10.06 -2.59
N PHE A 283 8.77 9.99 -3.47
CA PHE A 283 8.56 10.93 -4.58
C PHE A 283 9.66 10.96 -5.64
N ALA A 284 10.63 10.04 -5.65
CA ALA A 284 11.72 10.04 -6.63
C ALA A 284 11.23 9.97 -8.09
N PHE A 285 10.06 9.38 -8.32
CA PHE A 285 9.41 9.28 -9.63
C PHE A 285 8.70 10.57 -10.09
N ILE A 286 8.66 11.62 -9.24
CA ILE A 286 8.12 12.94 -9.56
C ILE A 286 9.29 13.86 -9.92
N PRO A 287 9.28 14.58 -11.06
CA PRO A 287 10.37 15.49 -11.40
C PRO A 287 10.57 16.60 -10.37
N VAL A 288 11.83 17.00 -10.15
CA VAL A 288 12.22 17.94 -9.07
C VAL A 288 11.49 19.28 -9.16
N ALA A 289 11.22 19.79 -10.38
CA ALA A 289 10.48 21.04 -10.57
C ALA A 289 9.04 20.94 -10.05
N ASP A 290 8.39 19.81 -10.31
CA ASP A 290 7.01 19.55 -9.91
C ASP A 290 6.92 19.31 -8.40
N GLN A 291 7.89 18.58 -7.83
CA GLN A 291 8.03 18.47 -6.37
C GLN A 291 8.11 19.86 -5.74
N LYS A 292 8.99 20.74 -6.22
CA LYS A 292 9.12 22.10 -5.65
C LYS A 292 7.81 22.88 -5.71
N ASN A 293 7.06 22.78 -6.79
CA ASN A 293 5.76 23.45 -6.93
C ASN A 293 4.72 22.90 -5.94
N LEU A 294 4.62 21.57 -5.87
CA LEU A 294 3.69 20.86 -5.00
C LEU A 294 3.90 21.20 -3.52
N PHE A 295 5.14 21.05 -3.04
CA PHE A 295 5.50 21.32 -1.64
C PHE A 295 5.48 22.81 -1.27
N ALA A 296 5.51 23.72 -2.24
CA ALA A 296 5.37 25.15 -1.99
C ALA A 296 3.90 25.59 -1.81
N SER A 297 2.95 24.82 -2.36
CA SER A 297 1.56 25.26 -2.51
C SER A 297 0.59 24.52 -1.59
N ASN A 298 0.85 23.25 -1.30
CA ASN A 298 -0.07 22.39 -0.54
C ASN A 298 0.64 21.66 0.60
N ARG A 299 -0.15 21.29 1.60
CA ARG A 299 0.26 20.30 2.60
C ARG A 299 0.25 18.91 2.00
N ILE A 300 1.22 18.09 2.37
CA ILE A 300 1.45 16.78 1.73
C ILE A 300 1.21 15.63 2.70
N SER A 301 0.42 14.67 2.24
CA SER A 301 0.21 13.38 2.90
C SER A 301 0.94 12.29 2.11
N GLN A 302 1.77 11.50 2.76
CA GLN A 302 2.46 10.37 2.17
C GLN A 302 1.63 9.11 2.44
N ASN A 303 1.09 8.50 1.38
CA ASN A 303 0.41 7.21 1.45
C ASN A 303 1.45 6.08 1.50
N ILE A 304 1.37 5.24 2.53
CA ILE A 304 2.28 4.14 2.78
C ILE A 304 1.48 2.85 2.88
N LEU A 305 1.86 1.88 2.09
CA LEU A 305 1.25 0.56 2.05
C LEU A 305 1.82 -0.30 3.21
N THR A 306 1.33 -0.09 4.44
CA THR A 306 1.77 -0.89 5.60
C THR A 306 1.17 -2.29 5.64
N ASP A 307 0.17 -2.54 4.80
CA ASP A 307 -0.46 -3.84 4.54
C ASP A 307 0.33 -4.71 3.55
N CYS A 308 1.54 -4.26 3.16
CA CYS A 308 2.49 -5.02 2.36
C CYS A 308 1.86 -5.69 1.13
N GLU A 309 1.06 -4.93 0.37
CA GLU A 309 0.24 -5.43 -0.75
C GLU A 309 1.03 -6.31 -1.71
N TYR A 310 2.28 -5.91 -1.98
CA TYR A 310 3.18 -6.56 -2.92
C TYR A 310 4.20 -7.48 -2.21
N LEU A 311 4.25 -7.44 -0.87
CA LEU A 311 5.22 -8.10 -0.02
C LEU A 311 4.56 -8.96 1.07
N GLY A 312 3.82 -9.97 0.66
CA GLY A 312 3.26 -11.00 1.54
C GLY A 312 1.96 -10.67 2.26
N GLN A 313 1.38 -9.46 2.10
CA GLN A 313 0.05 -9.13 2.64
C GLN A 313 -0.09 -9.42 4.15
N GLY A 314 1.02 -9.29 4.89
CA GLY A 314 1.13 -9.63 6.31
C GLY A 314 1.10 -11.12 6.66
N PHE A 315 0.99 -12.03 5.68
CA PHE A 315 1.06 -13.49 5.87
C PHE A 315 2.47 -14.06 5.69
N TYR A 316 3.40 -13.24 5.23
CA TYR A 316 4.84 -13.49 5.34
C TYR A 316 5.41 -12.61 6.46
N PRO A 317 6.54 -12.97 7.10
CA PRO A 317 7.14 -12.18 8.17
C PRO A 317 7.84 -10.90 7.64
N CYS A 318 7.11 -10.09 6.86
CA CYS A 318 7.57 -8.88 6.19
C CYS A 318 7.56 -7.67 7.11
N LEU A 319 8.43 -7.71 8.13
CA LEU A 319 8.64 -6.59 9.04
C LEU A 319 9.76 -5.71 8.49
N LEU A 320 9.46 -4.44 8.19
CA LEU A 320 10.35 -3.54 7.44
C LEU A 320 10.85 -2.33 8.26
N PRO A 321 11.49 -2.53 9.43
CA PRO A 321 11.84 -1.42 10.32
C PRO A 321 12.84 -0.41 9.71
N ARG A 322 13.78 -0.85 8.85
CA ARG A 322 14.72 0.09 8.20
C ARG A 322 14.01 0.90 7.13
N TRP A 323 13.11 0.27 6.39
CA TRP A 323 12.32 0.95 5.37
C TRP A 323 11.36 1.98 5.94
N TRP A 324 10.60 1.64 6.99
CA TRP A 324 9.69 2.61 7.63
C TRP A 324 10.44 3.81 8.18
N LYS A 325 11.59 3.56 8.82
CA LYS A 325 12.50 4.63 9.24
C LYS A 325 12.94 5.51 8.07
N THR A 326 13.36 4.91 6.97
CA THR A 326 13.86 5.63 5.79
C THR A 326 12.75 6.46 5.15
N SER A 327 11.58 5.87 4.94
CA SER A 327 10.41 6.52 4.33
C SER A 327 9.97 7.75 5.10
N VAL A 328 9.88 7.65 6.43
CA VAL A 328 9.50 8.77 7.31
C VAL A 328 10.57 9.87 7.30
N ASN A 329 11.86 9.50 7.41
CA ASN A 329 12.94 10.48 7.42
C ASN A 329 13.06 11.25 6.11
N GLU A 330 12.95 10.56 4.97
CA GLU A 330 13.00 11.20 3.66
C GLU A 330 11.75 12.07 3.41
N GLY A 331 10.57 11.62 3.83
CA GLY A 331 9.35 12.43 3.79
C GLY A 331 9.47 13.71 4.62
N LEU A 332 9.98 13.61 5.85
CA LEU A 332 10.23 14.77 6.72
C LEU A 332 11.22 15.77 6.11
N LYS A 333 12.30 15.29 5.48
CA LYS A 333 13.27 16.16 4.78
C LYS A 333 12.62 16.92 3.61
N LYS A 334 11.59 16.34 2.99
CA LYS A 334 10.85 16.93 1.87
C LYS A 334 9.74 17.88 2.33
N GLY A 335 9.31 17.79 3.59
CA GLY A 335 8.23 18.63 4.14
C GLY A 335 6.87 17.94 4.18
N VAL A 336 6.82 16.62 4.29
CA VAL A 336 5.57 15.87 4.48
C VAL A 336 4.92 16.22 5.82
N ASP A 337 3.62 16.51 5.80
CA ASP A 337 2.80 16.86 6.97
C ASP A 337 2.16 15.64 7.65
N VAL A 338 1.76 14.67 6.84
CA VAL A 338 0.98 13.50 7.27
C VAL A 338 1.61 12.24 6.68
N VAL A 339 1.75 11.21 7.50
CA VAL A 339 2.08 9.87 7.05
C VAL A 339 0.86 8.99 7.26
N ASN A 340 0.31 8.46 6.17
CA ASN A 340 -0.90 7.65 6.16
C ASN A 340 -0.56 6.18 5.89
N GLY A 341 -0.67 5.33 6.90
CA GLY A 341 -0.43 3.88 6.77
C GLY A 341 -1.70 3.10 6.41
N ARG A 342 -1.69 2.36 5.31
CA ARG A 342 -2.82 1.51 4.90
C ARG A 342 -2.91 0.23 5.72
N THR A 343 -4.11 -0.08 6.18
CA THR A 343 -4.47 -1.22 7.03
C THR A 343 -5.80 -1.81 6.54
N PHE A 344 -6.06 -3.09 6.78
CA PHE A 344 -7.28 -3.78 6.39
C PHE A 344 -7.69 -3.48 4.94
N PHE A 345 -6.80 -3.78 4.01
CA PHE A 345 -7.00 -3.53 2.60
C PHE A 345 -6.49 -4.71 1.79
N TRP A 346 -5.24 -4.71 1.33
CA TRP A 346 -4.71 -5.84 0.55
C TRP A 346 -4.28 -7.03 1.38
N ASP A 347 -4.09 -6.84 2.68
CA ASP A 347 -3.92 -7.89 3.68
C ASP A 347 -5.20 -8.70 3.97
N ARG A 348 -6.22 -8.60 3.10
CA ARG A 348 -7.50 -9.30 3.20
C ARG A 348 -8.31 -8.94 4.45
N GLY A 349 -8.09 -7.74 4.98
CA GLY A 349 -8.81 -7.27 6.17
C GLY A 349 -8.31 -7.92 7.46
N CYS A 350 -7.02 -8.24 7.53
CA CYS A 350 -6.43 -9.02 8.62
C CYS A 350 -5.27 -8.33 9.36
N THR A 351 -5.14 -7.01 9.24
CA THR A 351 -4.04 -6.24 9.87
C THR A 351 -3.96 -6.56 11.36
N ASP A 352 -5.09 -6.64 12.06
CA ASP A 352 -5.16 -6.91 13.50
C ASP A 352 -4.55 -8.26 13.92
N ILE A 353 -4.53 -9.24 13.02
CA ILE A 353 -4.14 -10.61 13.31
C ILE A 353 -2.91 -11.09 12.53
N ASN A 354 -2.24 -10.25 11.74
CA ASN A 354 -1.10 -10.64 10.91
C ASN A 354 0.15 -9.78 11.19
N PHE A 355 1.21 -9.91 10.36
CA PHE A 355 2.45 -9.15 10.54
C PHE A 355 2.31 -7.64 10.28
N ASP A 356 1.29 -7.20 9.56
CA ASP A 356 1.12 -5.78 9.19
C ASP A 356 0.72 -4.92 10.39
N ARG A 357 0.14 -5.51 11.45
CA ARG A 357 -0.02 -4.84 12.74
C ARG A 357 1.27 -4.21 13.22
N MET A 358 2.34 -4.98 13.17
CA MET A 358 3.66 -4.54 13.62
C MET A 358 4.23 -3.48 12.68
N ASN A 359 3.96 -3.57 11.36
CA ASN A 359 4.35 -2.52 10.42
C ASN A 359 3.65 -1.19 10.72
N ALA A 360 2.34 -1.20 10.94
CA ALA A 360 1.56 -0.02 11.34
C ALA A 360 2.08 0.58 12.66
N PHE A 361 2.37 -0.26 13.65
CA PHE A 361 2.97 0.18 14.92
C PHE A 361 4.34 0.83 14.69
N MET A 362 5.25 0.15 14.01
CA MET A 362 6.61 0.65 13.75
C MET A 362 6.57 1.98 13.00
N LEU A 363 5.73 2.10 11.96
CA LEU A 363 5.56 3.34 11.21
C LEU A 363 5.14 4.48 12.14
N THR A 364 4.13 4.24 12.99
CA THR A 364 3.66 5.22 13.99
C THR A 364 4.79 5.68 14.91
N ARG A 365 5.61 4.75 15.40
CA ARG A 365 6.77 5.08 16.26
C ARG A 365 7.80 5.92 15.53
N PHE A 366 8.08 5.65 14.26
CA PHE A 366 9.00 6.46 13.47
C PHE A 366 8.43 7.85 13.16
N CYS A 367 7.12 8.02 13.00
CA CYS A 367 6.52 9.35 12.82
C CYS A 367 6.78 10.29 14.01
N TYR A 368 6.85 9.74 15.23
CA TYR A 368 7.18 10.48 16.45
C TYR A 368 8.67 10.55 16.76
N THR A 369 9.42 9.51 16.40
CA THR A 369 10.86 9.38 16.68
C THR A 369 11.60 8.88 15.44
N PRO A 370 11.78 9.72 14.41
CA PRO A 370 12.32 9.29 13.11
C PRO A 370 13.74 8.73 13.18
N ASP A 371 14.53 9.19 14.15
CA ASP A 371 15.91 8.74 14.35
C ASP A 371 16.03 7.49 15.23
N ALA A 372 14.91 6.96 15.77
CA ALA A 372 14.93 5.82 16.66
C ALA A 372 15.68 4.61 16.07
N ASP A 373 16.31 3.83 16.95
CA ASP A 373 16.99 2.61 16.52
C ASP A 373 15.96 1.61 15.96
N PRO A 374 16.12 1.17 14.70
CA PRO A 374 15.09 0.35 14.05
C PRO A 374 14.91 -1.01 14.73
N LYS A 375 15.95 -1.56 15.36
CA LYS A 375 15.85 -2.83 16.07
C LYS A 375 15.06 -2.67 17.38
N LYS A 376 15.26 -1.58 18.11
CA LYS A 376 14.46 -1.26 19.31
C LYS A 376 12.98 -1.04 18.97
N VAL A 377 12.69 -0.35 17.87
CA VAL A 377 11.30 -0.13 17.42
C VAL A 377 10.65 -1.45 17.01
N LEU A 378 11.37 -2.33 16.30
CA LEU A 378 10.92 -3.69 16.00
C LEU A 378 10.66 -4.51 17.28
N THR A 379 11.57 -4.46 18.27
CA THR A 379 11.37 -5.13 19.56
C THR A 379 10.08 -4.67 20.25
N ALA A 380 9.81 -3.36 20.27
CA ALA A 380 8.59 -2.83 20.83
C ALA A 380 7.34 -3.32 20.08
N ALA A 381 7.39 -3.37 18.74
CA ALA A 381 6.29 -3.91 17.93
C ALA A 381 6.04 -5.41 18.21
N LEU A 382 7.11 -6.20 18.34
CA LEU A 382 7.00 -7.62 18.68
C LEU A 382 6.41 -7.82 20.07
N HIS A 383 6.79 -7.00 21.06
CA HIS A 383 6.22 -7.07 22.40
C HIS A 383 4.75 -6.62 22.45
N GLU A 384 4.39 -5.62 21.64
CA GLU A 384 3.01 -5.16 21.49
C GLU A 384 2.11 -6.30 20.97
N TYR A 385 2.59 -7.04 19.98
CA TYR A 385 1.79 -8.03 19.28
C TYR A 385 1.83 -9.44 19.88
N PHE A 386 3.01 -9.88 20.35
CA PHE A 386 3.23 -11.24 20.87
C PHE A 386 3.38 -11.30 22.39
N GLY A 387 3.45 -10.14 23.07
CA GLY A 387 3.74 -10.05 24.51
C GLY A 387 5.25 -10.00 24.82
N ASN A 388 5.58 -9.84 26.10
CA ASN A 388 6.98 -9.61 26.54
C ASN A 388 7.86 -10.87 26.56
N ASP A 389 7.31 -12.04 26.24
CA ASP A 389 8.02 -13.33 26.30
C ASP A 389 8.79 -13.67 25.00
N VAL A 390 8.86 -12.75 24.04
CA VAL A 390 9.60 -12.93 22.78
C VAL A 390 11.11 -13.00 23.07
N PRO A 391 11.80 -14.12 22.80
CA PRO A 391 13.22 -14.22 23.09
C PRO A 391 14.06 -13.38 22.13
N LYS A 392 15.18 -12.86 22.63
CA LYS A 392 16.12 -12.04 21.84
C LYS A 392 16.53 -12.67 20.51
N ALA A 393 16.78 -13.98 20.48
CA ALA A 393 17.15 -14.68 19.25
C ALA A 393 16.03 -14.65 18.19
N LEU A 394 14.75 -14.66 18.60
CA LEU A 394 13.63 -14.51 17.67
C LEU A 394 13.51 -13.07 17.14
N ILE A 395 13.78 -12.07 18.00
CA ILE A 395 13.88 -10.67 17.57
C ILE A 395 15.00 -10.49 16.54
N ASP A 396 16.16 -11.13 16.76
CA ASP A 396 17.29 -11.11 15.84
C ASP A 396 16.91 -11.70 14.48
N ILE A 397 16.20 -12.84 14.46
CA ILE A 397 15.66 -13.45 13.23
C ILE A 397 14.73 -12.46 12.51
N PHE A 398 13.72 -11.90 13.19
CA PHE A 398 12.82 -10.92 12.57
C PHE A 398 13.54 -9.68 12.01
N TYR A 399 14.59 -9.23 12.68
CA TYR A 399 15.39 -8.09 12.23
C TYR A 399 16.24 -8.40 10.99
N GLU A 400 16.69 -9.65 10.85
CA GLU A 400 17.39 -10.17 9.67
C GLU A 400 16.45 -10.48 8.50
N THR A 401 15.15 -10.66 8.75
CA THR A 401 14.17 -11.02 7.74
C THR A 401 14.00 -9.94 6.65
N GLU A 402 14.02 -8.65 6.99
CA GLU A 402 13.92 -7.54 6.01
C GLU A 402 14.95 -7.64 4.86
N PRO A 403 16.28 -7.67 5.11
CA PRO A 403 17.25 -7.82 4.03
C PRO A 403 17.19 -9.19 3.33
N MET A 404 16.73 -10.25 3.99
CA MET A 404 16.56 -11.57 3.36
C MET A 404 15.34 -11.60 2.43
N LEU A 405 14.25 -10.96 2.80
CA LEU A 405 13.08 -10.76 1.94
C LEU A 405 13.43 -9.99 0.67
N GLN A 406 14.19 -8.89 0.79
CA GLN A 406 14.71 -8.17 -0.38
C GLN A 406 15.50 -9.09 -1.31
N LYS A 407 16.35 -9.97 -0.75
CA LYS A 407 17.06 -10.99 -1.53
C LYS A 407 16.12 -12.02 -2.14
N ILE A 408 14.99 -12.36 -1.52
CA ILE A 408 14.01 -13.31 -2.08
C ILE A 408 13.24 -12.68 -3.25
N VAL A 409 12.59 -11.55 -3.01
CA VAL A 409 11.61 -10.95 -3.93
C VAL A 409 12.24 -10.01 -4.96
N GLY A 410 13.38 -9.38 -4.64
CA GLY A 410 13.99 -8.35 -5.48
C GLY A 410 14.59 -8.89 -6.78
N ILE A 411 14.14 -8.36 -7.92
CA ILE A 411 14.66 -8.63 -9.27
C ILE A 411 14.59 -7.32 -10.07
N ASN A 412 15.72 -6.75 -10.51
CA ASN A 412 15.82 -5.54 -11.36
C ASN A 412 14.90 -4.33 -11.08
N GLY A 413 14.38 -4.18 -9.86
CA GLY A 413 13.44 -3.12 -9.54
C GLY A 413 12.03 -3.37 -10.04
N THR A 414 11.78 -4.56 -10.57
CA THR A 414 10.48 -5.11 -10.90
C THR A 414 10.12 -6.15 -9.82
N SER A 415 9.05 -5.97 -9.06
CA SER A 415 8.48 -7.17 -8.41
C SER A 415 7.68 -7.90 -9.43
N SER A 416 8.20 -9.08 -9.71
CA SER A 416 7.48 -10.12 -10.37
C SER A 416 6.32 -10.66 -9.52
N LEU A 417 6.22 -10.32 -8.21
CA LEU A 417 5.10 -10.72 -7.38
C LEU A 417 3.85 -9.90 -7.74
N ASN A 418 2.76 -10.61 -8.03
CA ASN A 418 1.49 -10.00 -8.42
C ASN A 418 0.57 -9.94 -7.19
N HIS A 419 0.69 -8.88 -6.38
CA HIS A 419 0.05 -8.79 -5.06
C HIS A 419 0.44 -9.98 -4.17
N SER A 420 1.75 -10.17 -3.98
CA SER A 420 2.32 -11.21 -3.12
C SER A 420 2.16 -12.67 -3.62
N ALA A 421 1.45 -12.89 -4.72
CA ALA A 421 1.39 -14.15 -5.44
C ALA A 421 2.69 -14.46 -6.19
N PHE A 422 2.93 -15.75 -6.46
CA PHE A 422 4.07 -16.18 -7.29
C PHE A 422 4.01 -15.56 -8.70
N PRO A 423 5.16 -15.24 -9.32
CA PRO A 423 5.15 -14.59 -10.63
C PRO A 423 4.44 -15.40 -11.72
N LYS A 424 3.70 -14.70 -12.58
CA LYS A 424 3.12 -15.24 -13.82
C LYS A 424 4.18 -15.31 -14.93
N ALA A 425 4.05 -16.27 -15.85
CA ALA A 425 5.01 -16.47 -16.94
C ALA A 425 5.18 -15.26 -17.87
N LYS A 426 4.14 -14.41 -18.00
CA LYS A 426 4.24 -13.16 -18.76
C LYS A 426 5.33 -12.22 -18.26
N PHE A 427 5.70 -12.25 -16.97
CA PHE A 427 6.77 -11.41 -16.42
C PHE A 427 8.18 -11.84 -16.87
N LEU A 428 8.32 -12.93 -17.63
CA LEU A 428 9.62 -13.35 -18.16
C LEU A 428 10.15 -12.40 -19.24
N ASP A 429 9.28 -11.75 -20.02
CA ASP A 429 9.69 -10.87 -21.12
C ASP A 429 8.66 -9.77 -21.37
N LYS A 430 9.15 -8.55 -21.63
CA LYS A 430 8.33 -7.38 -21.90
C LYS A 430 7.42 -7.53 -23.13
N ASP A 431 7.82 -8.35 -24.10
CA ASP A 431 7.04 -8.57 -25.32
C ASP A 431 5.72 -9.29 -25.01
N TYR A 432 5.59 -9.97 -23.86
CA TYR A 432 4.33 -10.56 -23.41
C TYR A 432 3.34 -9.55 -22.81
N PHE A 433 3.69 -8.28 -22.74
CA PHE A 433 2.83 -7.22 -22.21
C PHE A 433 2.25 -6.37 -23.34
N ASN A 434 0.92 -6.31 -23.41
CA ASN A 434 0.21 -5.46 -24.36
C ASN A 434 0.12 -3.99 -23.92
N ASN A 435 0.71 -3.62 -22.78
CA ASN A 435 0.59 -2.28 -22.21
C ASN A 435 1.91 -1.85 -21.56
N VAL A 436 2.49 -0.78 -22.11
CA VAL A 436 3.75 -0.16 -21.70
C VAL A 436 3.75 0.31 -20.23
N ARG A 437 2.57 0.52 -19.62
CA ARG A 437 2.43 0.91 -18.21
C ARG A 437 2.79 -0.21 -17.24
N TYR A 438 2.75 -1.48 -17.66
CA TYR A 438 2.97 -2.64 -16.80
C TYR A 438 4.28 -3.38 -17.09
N MET A 439 5.27 -2.73 -17.69
CA MET A 439 6.52 -3.38 -18.09
C MET A 439 7.40 -3.73 -16.89
N LYS A 440 7.06 -4.85 -16.25
CA LYS A 440 7.85 -5.56 -15.24
C LYS A 440 8.41 -6.83 -15.86
N ALA A 441 9.51 -6.73 -16.59
CA ALA A 441 10.06 -7.89 -17.27
C ALA A 441 11.42 -8.32 -16.73
N VAL A 442 11.62 -9.63 -16.65
CA VAL A 442 12.85 -10.26 -16.16
C VAL A 442 13.92 -10.32 -17.24
N ASP A 443 13.58 -10.20 -18.53
CA ASP A 443 14.55 -10.19 -19.62
C ASP A 443 15.51 -8.99 -19.57
N ASP A 444 15.08 -7.91 -18.92
CA ASP A 444 15.89 -6.74 -18.59
C ASP A 444 17.14 -7.08 -17.75
N LEU A 445 17.11 -8.16 -16.95
CA LEU A 445 18.24 -8.65 -16.15
C LEU A 445 19.48 -9.05 -16.95
N PHE A 446 19.28 -9.38 -18.22
CA PHE A 446 20.30 -9.94 -19.09
C PHE A 446 20.87 -8.92 -20.06
N GLN A 447 20.37 -7.68 -20.01
CA GLN A 447 20.88 -6.59 -20.79
C GLN A 447 22.13 -6.01 -20.13
N LYS A 448 23.05 -5.45 -20.92
CA LYS A 448 24.27 -4.84 -20.38
C LYS A 448 23.91 -3.63 -19.52
N SER A 449 24.65 -3.38 -18.45
CA SER A 449 24.51 -2.15 -17.66
C SER A 449 24.56 -0.91 -18.56
N GLY A 450 23.64 0.03 -18.35
CA GLY A 450 23.49 1.24 -19.17
C GLY A 450 22.67 1.06 -20.45
N THR A 451 22.14 -0.13 -20.74
CA THR A 451 21.18 -0.33 -21.83
C THR A 451 19.90 0.45 -21.49
N PRO A 452 19.45 1.37 -22.35
CA PRO A 452 18.15 2.01 -22.16
C PRO A 452 17.06 0.96 -22.35
N LEU A 453 16.51 0.45 -21.24
CA LEU A 453 15.50 -0.61 -21.26
C LEU A 453 14.10 -0.08 -21.58
N TYR A 454 13.88 1.20 -21.28
CA TYR A 454 12.59 1.89 -21.41
C TYR A 454 12.69 3.10 -22.34
N PRO A 455 11.59 3.49 -23.02
CA PRO A 455 11.51 4.67 -23.88
C PRO A 455 12.07 5.93 -23.22
N ALA A 456 12.49 6.90 -24.05
CA ALA A 456 12.86 8.22 -23.54
C ALA A 456 11.68 8.83 -22.78
N ILE A 457 11.98 9.57 -21.71
CA ILE A 457 10.96 10.34 -21.00
C ILE A 457 10.35 11.30 -22.02
N ASN A 458 9.03 11.24 -22.18
CA ASN A 458 8.26 12.07 -23.08
C ASN A 458 7.03 12.65 -22.34
N ASP A 459 6.18 13.37 -23.06
CA ASP A 459 4.92 13.93 -22.54
C ASP A 459 3.69 13.02 -22.82
N GLU A 460 3.89 11.82 -23.36
CA GLU A 460 2.88 10.79 -23.62
C GLU A 460 2.69 9.87 -22.42
N ILE A 461 1.53 9.22 -22.28
CA ILE A 461 1.20 8.36 -21.12
C ILE A 461 2.06 7.10 -21.00
N ASP A 462 3.25 7.25 -20.40
CA ASP A 462 4.17 6.19 -20.02
C ASP A 462 4.72 6.28 -18.58
N ALA A 463 5.07 5.11 -18.02
CA ALA A 463 5.71 4.98 -16.71
C ALA A 463 7.25 4.97 -16.81
N ALA A 464 7.83 5.45 -17.93
CA ALA A 464 9.24 5.22 -18.25
C ALA A 464 10.20 5.88 -17.24
N LEU A 465 9.85 7.05 -16.70
CA LEU A 465 10.66 7.72 -15.67
C LEU A 465 10.81 6.84 -14.42
N GLN A 466 9.70 6.28 -13.92
CA GLN A 466 9.71 5.40 -12.76
C GLN A 466 10.54 4.15 -13.02
N TRP A 467 10.28 3.46 -14.14
CA TRP A 467 11.01 2.25 -14.50
C TRP A 467 12.51 2.50 -14.64
N ARG A 468 12.90 3.64 -15.24
CA ARG A 468 14.32 4.05 -15.34
C ARG A 468 14.96 4.26 -13.99
N ILE A 469 14.29 4.97 -13.08
CA ILE A 469 14.81 5.22 -11.72
C ILE A 469 14.96 3.90 -10.97
N GLN A 470 13.92 3.06 -10.97
CA GLN A 470 13.94 1.76 -10.30
C GLN A 470 15.08 0.87 -10.80
N ASN A 471 15.21 0.71 -12.13
CA ASN A 471 16.30 -0.07 -12.71
C ASN A 471 17.68 0.52 -12.39
N SER A 472 17.82 1.85 -12.40
CA SER A 472 19.12 2.49 -12.10
C SER A 472 19.62 2.24 -10.67
N ILE A 473 18.70 1.99 -9.72
CA ILE A 473 19.04 1.82 -8.30
C ILE A 473 19.39 0.37 -7.97
N VAL A 474 18.73 -0.62 -8.60
CA VAL A 474 18.78 -2.02 -8.12
C VAL A 474 19.18 -3.07 -9.17
N ALA A 475 19.54 -2.66 -10.39
CA ALA A 475 19.99 -3.60 -11.43
C ALA A 475 21.30 -4.31 -11.05
N LYS A 476 21.32 -5.64 -11.22
CA LYS A 476 22.49 -6.50 -10.97
C LYS A 476 22.60 -7.58 -12.06
N PRO A 477 23.78 -8.20 -12.25
CA PRO A 477 23.90 -9.39 -13.10
C PRO A 477 23.11 -10.58 -12.52
N ILE A 478 22.60 -11.47 -13.38
CA ILE A 478 21.82 -12.66 -12.96
C ILE A 478 22.55 -13.50 -11.90
N GLU A 479 23.86 -13.70 -12.03
CA GLU A 479 24.64 -14.53 -11.10
C GLU A 479 24.53 -13.99 -9.67
N THR A 480 24.41 -12.67 -9.53
CA THR A 480 24.22 -12.01 -8.24
C THR A 480 22.83 -12.32 -7.69
N TYR A 481 21.77 -12.25 -8.50
CA TYR A 481 20.43 -12.61 -8.05
C TYR A 481 20.31 -14.08 -7.65
N LEU A 482 20.88 -15.01 -8.43
CA LEU A 482 20.90 -16.44 -8.09
C LEU A 482 21.67 -16.72 -6.79
N LYS A 483 22.78 -16.02 -6.58
CA LYS A 483 23.55 -16.07 -5.33
C LYS A 483 22.72 -15.55 -4.16
N GLU A 484 22.08 -14.38 -4.31
CA GLU A 484 21.20 -13.79 -3.27
C GLU A 484 20.04 -14.72 -2.90
N LYS A 485 19.40 -15.37 -3.88
CA LYS A 485 18.33 -16.36 -3.60
C LYS A 485 18.89 -17.54 -2.81
N THR A 486 20.08 -18.01 -3.18
CA THR A 486 20.74 -19.15 -2.51
C THR A 486 21.14 -18.80 -1.07
N GLU A 487 21.65 -17.59 -0.83
CA GLU A 487 21.95 -17.10 0.52
C GLU A 487 20.70 -17.06 1.41
N ALA A 488 19.58 -16.57 0.89
CA ALA A 488 18.31 -16.53 1.63
C ALA A 488 17.79 -17.94 1.97
N ILE A 489 17.89 -18.89 1.02
CA ILE A 489 17.54 -20.31 1.24
C ILE A 489 18.39 -20.90 2.37
N TYR A 490 19.71 -20.72 2.36
CA TYR A 490 20.59 -21.23 3.41
C TYR A 490 20.33 -20.59 4.78
N TRP A 491 19.95 -19.32 4.81
CA TRP A 491 19.53 -18.67 6.06
C TRP A 491 18.23 -19.29 6.59
N LEU A 492 17.23 -19.53 5.73
CA LEU A 492 15.97 -20.17 6.13
C LEU A 492 16.15 -21.62 6.63
N GLU A 493 17.06 -22.38 6.02
CA GLU A 493 17.41 -23.74 6.48
C GLU A 493 18.00 -23.76 7.89
N LYS A 494 18.64 -22.66 8.31
CA LYS A 494 19.13 -22.50 9.69
C LYS A 494 18.04 -22.00 10.63
N VAL A 495 17.18 -21.10 10.17
CA VAL A 495 16.13 -20.48 10.99
C VAL A 495 15.02 -21.47 11.31
N LEU A 496 14.49 -22.19 10.33
CA LEU A 496 13.32 -23.07 10.48
C LEU A 496 13.45 -24.08 11.65
N PRO A 497 14.57 -24.81 11.82
CA PRO A 497 14.73 -25.74 12.94
C PRO A 497 14.77 -25.08 14.31
N GLN A 498 15.07 -23.78 14.40
CA GLN A 498 15.15 -23.05 15.66
C GLN A 498 13.77 -22.57 16.15
N LEU A 499 12.85 -22.30 15.22
CA LEU A 499 11.56 -21.65 15.53
C LEU A 499 10.76 -22.37 16.61
N PRO A 500 10.57 -23.71 16.60
CA PRO A 500 9.76 -24.38 17.62
C PRO A 500 10.28 -24.16 19.05
N LYS A 501 11.61 -24.05 19.22
CA LYS A 501 12.21 -23.77 20.53
C LYS A 501 12.06 -22.29 20.92
N LEU A 502 12.15 -21.39 19.95
CA LEU A 502 12.10 -19.94 20.17
C LEU A 502 10.67 -19.42 20.38
N THR A 503 9.66 -20.10 19.84
CA THR A 503 8.25 -19.70 19.97
C THR A 503 7.49 -20.44 21.08
N LYS A 504 8.14 -21.38 21.79
CA LYS A 504 7.49 -22.28 22.77
C LYS A 504 6.71 -21.59 23.90
N ASN A 505 7.05 -20.34 24.24
CA ASN A 505 6.41 -19.57 25.30
C ASN A 505 5.35 -18.59 24.76
N LEU A 506 5.20 -18.49 23.45
CA LEU A 506 4.19 -17.65 22.81
C LEU A 506 2.84 -18.40 22.79
N PRO A 507 1.71 -17.69 22.65
CA PRO A 507 0.43 -18.32 22.39
C PRO A 507 0.53 -19.25 21.17
N LYS A 508 -0.06 -20.45 21.26
CA LYS A 508 0.07 -21.50 20.24
C LYS A 508 -0.23 -20.99 18.84
N GLU A 509 -1.33 -20.27 18.66
CA GLU A 509 -1.73 -19.71 17.36
C GLU A 509 -0.67 -18.77 16.77
N LYS A 510 -0.01 -17.97 17.60
CA LYS A 510 1.08 -17.08 17.17
C LYS A 510 2.34 -17.86 16.83
N ALA A 511 2.69 -18.87 17.62
CA ALA A 511 3.83 -19.75 17.35
C ALA A 511 3.65 -20.52 16.04
N ASP A 512 2.46 -21.06 15.81
CA ASP A 512 2.08 -21.77 14.58
C ASP A 512 2.11 -20.82 13.39
N PHE A 513 1.53 -19.62 13.51
CA PHE A 513 1.55 -18.59 12.47
C PHE A 513 2.97 -18.20 12.06
N ILE A 514 3.87 -17.94 13.01
CA ILE A 514 5.29 -17.64 12.73
C ILE A 514 5.91 -18.80 11.94
N THR A 515 5.76 -20.03 12.43
CA THR A 515 6.39 -21.21 11.84
C THR A 515 5.92 -21.44 10.40
N GLU A 516 4.61 -21.40 10.16
CA GLU A 516 4.03 -21.58 8.83
C GLU A 516 4.39 -20.42 7.88
N SER A 517 4.50 -19.20 8.39
CA SER A 517 4.93 -18.04 7.58
C SER A 517 6.40 -18.17 7.14
N TYR A 518 7.30 -18.64 8.01
CA TYR A 518 8.70 -18.91 7.64
C TYR A 518 8.84 -20.09 6.66
N HIS A 519 7.99 -21.11 6.78
CA HIS A 519 7.91 -22.17 5.78
C HIS A 519 7.43 -21.62 4.42
N SER A 520 6.43 -20.75 4.42
CA SER A 520 5.90 -20.14 3.21
C SER A 520 6.96 -19.34 2.45
N ILE A 521 7.74 -18.50 3.15
CA ILE A 521 8.84 -17.76 2.49
C ILE A 521 9.99 -18.67 2.06
N TYR A 522 10.17 -19.85 2.67
CA TYR A 522 11.16 -20.84 2.22
C TYR A 522 10.76 -21.47 0.88
N ILE A 523 9.48 -21.82 0.72
CA ILE A 523 8.93 -22.25 -0.56
C ILE A 523 9.05 -21.13 -1.60
N LEU A 524 8.66 -19.90 -1.24
CA LEU A 524 8.80 -18.74 -2.13
C LEU A 524 10.26 -18.51 -2.54
N ALA A 525 11.22 -18.60 -1.63
CA ALA A 525 12.65 -18.43 -1.92
C ALA A 525 13.17 -19.46 -2.93
N LYS A 526 12.83 -20.73 -2.75
CA LYS A 526 13.14 -21.80 -3.71
C LYS A 526 12.48 -21.53 -5.07
N GLY A 527 11.21 -21.17 -5.07
CA GLY A 527 10.45 -20.85 -6.29
C GLY A 527 11.05 -19.67 -7.05
N MET A 528 11.40 -18.59 -6.34
CA MET A 528 12.00 -17.38 -6.92
C MET A 528 13.38 -17.65 -7.53
N LYS A 529 14.17 -18.58 -6.96
CA LYS A 529 15.41 -19.06 -7.59
C LYS A 529 15.13 -19.75 -8.92
N LEU A 530 14.10 -20.59 -8.98
CA LEU A 530 13.69 -21.27 -10.22
C LEU A 530 13.11 -20.29 -11.25
N PHE A 531 12.38 -19.26 -10.80
CA PHE A 531 11.89 -18.18 -11.64
C PHE A 531 13.03 -17.41 -12.33
N VAL A 532 14.06 -16.99 -11.59
CA VAL A 532 15.25 -16.33 -12.15
C VAL A 532 15.99 -17.25 -13.13
N ALA A 533 16.14 -18.54 -12.78
CA ALA A 533 16.73 -19.54 -13.68
C ALA A 533 15.91 -19.71 -14.97
N THR A 534 14.58 -19.62 -14.89
CA THR A 534 13.67 -19.67 -16.05
C THR A 534 13.89 -18.45 -16.94
N GLY A 535 14.03 -17.26 -16.36
CA GLY A 535 14.39 -16.03 -17.08
C GLY A 535 15.66 -16.20 -17.93
N LYS A 536 16.69 -16.87 -17.40
CA LYS A 536 17.94 -17.15 -18.15
C LYS A 536 17.69 -18.02 -19.37
N VAL A 537 16.97 -19.14 -19.18
CA VAL A 537 16.65 -20.06 -20.27
C VAL A 537 15.83 -19.35 -21.34
N HIS A 538 14.86 -18.54 -20.92
CA HIS A 538 14.06 -17.72 -21.82
C HIS A 538 14.91 -16.74 -22.60
N TYR A 539 15.76 -15.95 -21.95
CA TYR A 539 16.65 -15.01 -22.62
C TYR A 539 17.56 -15.70 -23.65
N ASP A 540 18.21 -16.80 -23.26
CA ASP A 540 19.13 -17.55 -24.13
C ASP A 540 18.43 -18.07 -25.39
N TRP A 541 17.19 -18.52 -25.27
CA TRP A 541 16.40 -19.04 -26.38
C TRP A 541 15.75 -17.92 -27.21
N TYR A 542 15.09 -16.97 -26.57
CA TYR A 542 14.22 -15.98 -27.22
C TYR A 542 14.98 -14.74 -27.68
N ARG A 543 15.89 -14.20 -26.88
CA ARG A 543 16.63 -12.97 -27.19
C ARG A 543 17.99 -13.27 -27.80
N ALA A 544 18.84 -14.04 -27.11
CA ALA A 544 20.21 -14.31 -27.55
C ALA A 544 20.31 -15.36 -28.67
N LYS A 545 19.26 -16.16 -28.87
CA LYS A 545 19.19 -17.26 -29.86
C LYS A 545 20.36 -18.26 -29.73
N SER A 546 20.90 -18.43 -28.52
CA SER A 546 21.99 -19.35 -28.21
C SER A 546 21.51 -20.76 -27.85
N LEU A 547 20.20 -20.97 -27.73
CA LEU A 547 19.56 -22.28 -27.56
C LEU A 547 18.59 -22.54 -28.71
N THR A 548 18.59 -23.77 -29.21
CA THR A 548 17.54 -24.26 -30.10
C THR A 548 16.21 -24.39 -29.34
N GLU A 549 15.09 -24.46 -30.06
CA GLU A 549 13.78 -24.64 -29.43
C GLU A 549 13.69 -25.95 -28.62
N ASN A 550 14.32 -27.03 -29.09
CA ASN A 550 14.31 -28.32 -28.39
C ASN A 550 15.13 -28.27 -27.09
N GLU A 551 16.33 -27.69 -27.13
CA GLU A 551 17.16 -27.50 -25.92
C GLU A 551 16.45 -26.59 -24.89
N ALA A 552 15.77 -25.54 -25.36
CA ALA A 552 14.96 -24.68 -24.50
C ALA A 552 13.81 -25.46 -23.86
N LYS A 553 13.05 -26.26 -24.63
CA LYS A 553 11.97 -27.12 -24.14
C LYS A 553 12.43 -28.09 -23.06
N GLU A 554 13.58 -28.74 -23.26
CA GLU A 554 14.15 -29.66 -22.27
C GLU A 554 14.46 -28.94 -20.95
N LYS A 555 15.12 -27.77 -21.02
CA LYS A 555 15.44 -26.97 -19.84
C LYS A 555 14.19 -26.44 -19.13
N PHE A 556 13.18 -25.95 -19.88
CA PHE A 556 11.91 -25.53 -19.28
C PHE A 556 11.18 -26.69 -18.62
N ASN A 557 11.15 -27.88 -19.24
CA ASN A 557 10.54 -29.06 -18.64
C ASN A 557 11.24 -29.50 -17.35
N LEU A 558 12.57 -29.42 -17.29
CA LEU A 558 13.32 -29.69 -16.07
C LEU A 558 12.93 -28.75 -14.94
N ILE A 559 12.90 -27.44 -15.20
CA ILE A 559 12.51 -26.43 -14.22
C ILE A 559 11.03 -26.60 -13.79
N ALA A 560 10.14 -26.87 -14.74
CA ALA A 560 8.73 -27.13 -14.46
C ALA A 560 8.52 -28.35 -13.55
N ASN A 561 9.30 -29.43 -13.75
CA ASN A 561 9.27 -30.59 -12.84
C ASN A 561 9.74 -30.21 -11.43
N GLN A 562 10.78 -29.39 -11.30
CA GLN A 562 11.26 -28.92 -9.99
C GLN A 562 10.22 -28.04 -9.28
N LEU A 563 9.54 -27.15 -10.01
CA LEU A 563 8.45 -26.34 -9.46
C LEU A 563 7.25 -27.18 -9.02
N GLN A 564 6.89 -28.21 -9.78
CA GLN A 564 5.81 -29.14 -9.40
C GLN A 564 6.16 -29.93 -8.14
N GLN A 565 7.41 -30.41 -8.02
CA GLN A 565 7.89 -31.08 -6.81
C GLN A 565 7.86 -30.12 -5.61
N LEU A 566 8.30 -28.88 -5.81
CA LEU A 566 8.28 -27.84 -4.78
C LEU A 566 6.86 -27.55 -4.28
N ALA A 567 5.90 -27.36 -5.18
CA ALA A 567 4.51 -27.12 -4.82
C ALA A 567 3.84 -28.32 -4.12
N ALA A 568 4.36 -29.54 -4.33
CA ALA A 568 3.89 -30.74 -3.64
C ALA A 568 4.47 -30.91 -2.21
N GLU A 569 5.49 -30.12 -1.82
CA GLU A 569 6.08 -30.19 -0.46
C GLU A 569 5.07 -29.80 0.63
N ARG A 570 4.05 -29.00 0.31
CA ARG A 570 2.99 -28.52 1.22
C ARG A 570 1.68 -28.36 0.45
N ASN A 571 0.56 -28.80 1.01
CA ASN A 571 -0.75 -28.66 0.34
C ASN A 571 -1.46 -27.32 0.63
N HIS A 572 -1.07 -26.60 1.70
CA HIS A 572 -1.70 -25.35 2.13
C HIS A 572 -0.63 -24.30 2.39
N LEU A 573 -0.53 -23.31 1.49
CA LEU A 573 0.28 -22.10 1.65
C LEU A 573 -0.63 -20.88 1.43
N PRO A 574 -0.43 -19.78 2.17
CA PRO A 574 -1.28 -18.60 2.05
C PRO A 574 -1.14 -17.96 0.67
N LEU A 575 -2.13 -17.13 0.30
CA LEU A 575 -2.13 -16.32 -0.92
C LEU A 575 -2.05 -17.14 -2.22
N ASN A 576 -2.58 -18.36 -2.22
CA ASN A 576 -2.58 -19.25 -3.38
C ASN A 576 -1.18 -19.59 -3.95
N LEU A 577 -0.12 -19.45 -3.13
CA LEU A 577 1.28 -19.63 -3.56
C LEU A 577 1.51 -20.96 -4.31
N ASN A 578 0.98 -22.07 -3.81
CA ASN A 578 1.08 -23.37 -4.47
C ASN A 578 0.42 -23.39 -5.85
N THR A 579 -0.81 -22.88 -5.93
CA THR A 579 -1.58 -22.81 -7.17
C THR A 579 -0.84 -21.97 -8.21
N ASP A 580 -0.26 -20.85 -7.81
CA ASP A 580 0.46 -19.97 -8.72
C ASP A 580 1.82 -20.55 -9.16
N ILE A 581 2.53 -21.27 -8.29
CA ILE A 581 3.73 -22.04 -8.67
C ILE A 581 3.38 -23.12 -9.70
N LEU A 582 2.29 -23.88 -9.47
CA LEU A 582 1.84 -24.92 -10.39
C LEU A 582 1.40 -24.33 -11.74
N LYS A 583 0.72 -23.19 -11.71
CA LYS A 583 0.32 -22.45 -12.91
C LYS A 583 1.55 -22.00 -13.70
N PHE A 584 2.52 -21.37 -13.05
CA PHE A 584 3.77 -20.98 -13.70
C PHE A 584 4.50 -22.19 -14.30
N ALA A 585 4.58 -23.30 -13.55
CA ALA A 585 5.20 -24.53 -14.04
C ALA A 585 4.50 -25.08 -15.29
N SER A 586 3.16 -25.00 -15.36
CA SER A 586 2.39 -25.36 -16.55
C SER A 586 2.68 -24.42 -17.72
N ASP A 587 2.65 -23.11 -17.48
CA ASP A 587 2.82 -22.09 -18.51
C ASP A 587 4.19 -22.18 -19.20
N ILE A 588 5.27 -22.39 -18.43
CA ILE A 588 6.64 -22.43 -18.99
C ILE A 588 6.91 -23.66 -19.86
N ARG A 589 6.15 -24.76 -19.69
CA ARG A 589 6.29 -25.95 -20.57
C ARG A 589 5.90 -25.68 -22.00
N VAL A 590 4.98 -24.74 -22.20
CA VAL A 590 4.43 -24.39 -23.51
C VAL A 590 4.88 -23.02 -23.99
N ILE A 591 5.74 -22.33 -23.23
CA ILE A 591 6.15 -20.95 -23.55
C ILE A 591 6.81 -20.82 -24.92
N THR A 592 7.47 -21.86 -25.40
CA THR A 592 8.08 -21.87 -26.74
C THR A 592 7.06 -21.82 -27.88
N LYS A 593 5.78 -22.09 -27.60
CA LYS A 593 4.68 -22.00 -28.56
C LYS A 593 4.07 -20.59 -28.63
N PHE A 594 4.31 -19.75 -27.63
CA PHE A 594 3.84 -18.37 -27.62
C PHE A 594 4.89 -17.48 -28.28
N ARG A 595 4.59 -17.02 -29.50
CA ARG A 595 5.27 -15.85 -30.05
C ARG A 595 4.45 -14.62 -29.64
N PRO A 596 5.03 -13.64 -28.94
CA PRO A 596 4.34 -12.40 -28.70
C PRO A 596 3.94 -11.78 -30.04
N SER A 597 2.73 -11.21 -30.10
CA SER A 597 2.26 -10.45 -31.26
C SER A 597 3.18 -9.25 -31.46
N ASN A 598 3.87 -9.22 -32.61
CA ASN A 598 4.70 -8.10 -33.04
C ASN A 598 3.89 -6.80 -33.14
#